data_AF-A0A497MDI7-F1
#
_entry.id   AF-A0A497MDI7-F1
#
_cell.length_a   1.000
_cell.length_b   1.000
_cell.length_c   1.000
_cell.angle_alpha   90.00
_cell.angle_beta   90.00
_cell.angle_gamma   90.00
#
_symmetry.space_group_name_H-M   'P 1'
#
loop_
_entity.id
_entity.type
_entity.pdbx_description
1 polymer ?
#
loop_
_entity_poly.entity_id
_entity_poly.type
_entity_poly.pdbx_seq_one_letter_code
_entity_poly.pdbx_strand_id
1 'polypeptide(L)'
;MPTHSIAELLKELREPCFIVIITDGGWQNFKPALKDLERLGGKGYRITVFYIRDWKYPDEVKMLVKSPYITLYPVEDPVRDLEGLVLSETMGIYEGKLRPLTLGGG
;
A
#
# COMPACT_ATOMS: atom_id res chain seq x y z
N MET A 1 0.92 -10.80 6.48
CA MET A 1 1.35 -9.40 6.66
C MET A 1 1.55 -9.09 8.14
N PRO A 2 2.75 -8.69 8.60
CA PRO A 2 3.06 -8.48 10.01
C PRO A 2 2.71 -7.05 10.48
N THR A 3 1.43 -6.72 10.57
CA THR A 3 0.96 -5.38 11.01
C THR A 3 1.37 -5.03 12.45
N HIS A 4 1.56 -6.05 13.30
CA HIS A 4 2.07 -5.87 14.66
C HIS A 4 3.50 -5.30 14.67
N SER A 5 4.39 -5.81 13.81
CA SER A 5 5.78 -5.33 13.74
C SER A 5 5.84 -3.89 13.23
N ILE A 6 4.97 -3.53 12.26
CA ILE A 6 4.81 -2.15 11.81
C ILE A 6 4.40 -1.28 12.99
N ALA A 7 3.36 -1.67 13.74
CA ALA A 7 2.89 -0.89 14.88
C ALA A 7 3.97 -0.69 15.97
N GLU A 8 4.81 -1.69 16.23
CA GLU A 8 5.95 -1.54 17.16
C GLU A 8 6.97 -0.51 16.66
N LEU A 9 7.34 -0.56 15.38
CA LEU A 9 8.27 0.41 14.79
C LEU A 9 7.73 1.85 14.86
N LEU A 10 6.42 2.02 14.74
CA LEU A 10 5.77 3.33 14.80
C LEU A 10 5.70 3.92 16.22
N LYS A 11 5.86 3.13 17.29
CA LYS A 11 5.76 3.64 18.67
C LYS A 11 6.84 4.67 19.01
N GLU A 12 8.00 4.54 18.38
CA GLU A 12 9.16 5.42 18.60
C GLU A 12 9.10 6.70 17.74
N LEU A 13 8.13 6.80 16.82
CA LEU A 13 7.99 7.93 15.90
C LEU A 13 7.03 8.98 16.47
N ARG A 14 7.43 10.24 16.37
CA ARG A 14 6.62 11.40 16.82
C ARG A 14 5.81 12.03 15.70
N GLU A 15 6.12 11.69 14.46
CA GLU A 15 5.52 12.27 13.26
C GLU A 15 4.91 11.18 12.38
N PRO A 16 3.82 11.48 11.64
CA PRO A 16 3.28 10.55 10.66
C PRO A 16 4.33 10.20 9.61
N CYS A 17 4.55 8.90 9.41
CA CYS A 17 5.47 8.38 8.41
C CYS A 17 4.74 7.80 7.18
N PHE A 18 5.51 7.58 6.13
CA PHE A 18 5.08 6.86 4.94
C PHE A 18 5.35 5.37 5.14
N ILE A 19 4.34 4.55 4.85
CA ILE A 19 4.40 3.09 4.93
C ILE A 19 4.25 2.56 3.52
N VAL A 20 5.35 2.07 2.95
CA VAL A 20 5.38 1.47 1.62
C VAL A 20 5.36 -0.05 1.77
N ILE A 21 4.41 -0.71 1.13
CA ILE A 21 4.23 -2.16 1.16
C ILE A 21 4.34 -2.67 -0.28
N ILE A 22 5.28 -3.58 -0.54
CA ILE A 22 5.40 -4.27 -1.83
C ILE A 22 4.98 -5.71 -1.61
N THR A 23 3.98 -6.18 -2.35
CA THR A 23 3.31 -7.46 -2.05
C THR A 23 2.66 -8.08 -3.28
N ASP A 24 2.55 -9.41 -3.29
CA ASP A 24 1.71 -10.17 -4.23
C ASP A 24 0.25 -10.29 -3.77
N GLY A 25 -0.04 -9.85 -2.54
CA GLY A 25 -1.37 -9.84 -1.92
C GLY A 25 -1.76 -11.14 -1.20
N GLY A 26 -0.86 -12.13 -1.15
CA GLY A 26 -1.09 -13.44 -0.51
C GLY A 26 -1.10 -13.42 1.02
N TRP A 27 -1.74 -12.44 1.64
CA TRP A 27 -1.78 -12.31 3.09
C TRP A 27 -2.73 -13.34 3.71
N GLN A 28 -2.17 -14.36 4.38
CA GLN A 28 -2.97 -15.32 5.15
C GLN A 28 -3.92 -14.64 6.17
N ASN A 29 -3.52 -13.48 6.70
CA ASN A 29 -4.28 -12.67 7.65
C ASN A 29 -4.88 -11.40 7.00
N PHE A 30 -5.31 -11.46 5.73
CA PHE A 30 -5.71 -10.29 4.96
C PHE A 30 -6.72 -9.37 5.68
N LYS A 31 -7.86 -9.90 6.13
CA LYS A 31 -8.91 -9.09 6.79
C LYS A 31 -8.43 -8.41 8.08
N PRO A 32 -7.77 -9.10 9.02
CA PRO A 32 -7.14 -8.45 10.17
C PRO A 32 -6.10 -7.39 9.76
N ALA A 33 -5.24 -7.71 8.79
CA ALA A 33 -4.19 -6.81 8.34
C ALA A 33 -4.77 -5.52 7.73
N LEU A 34 -5.81 -5.63 6.90
CA LEU A 34 -6.51 -4.48 6.34
C LEU A 34 -7.05 -3.56 7.44
N LYS A 35 -7.73 -4.09 8.45
CA LYS A 35 -8.25 -3.31 9.57
C LYS A 35 -7.14 -2.58 10.34
N ASP A 36 -6.00 -3.24 10.54
CA ASP A 36 -4.85 -2.61 11.17
C ASP A 36 -4.27 -1.48 10.33
N LEU A 37 -4.13 -1.69 9.02
CA LEU A 37 -3.66 -0.64 8.11
C LEU A 37 -4.63 0.55 8.09
N GLU A 38 -5.94 0.31 8.05
CA GLU A 38 -6.96 1.36 8.14
C GLU A 38 -6.88 2.15 9.44
N ARG A 39 -6.67 1.47 10.57
CA ARG A 39 -6.44 2.10 11.87
C ARG A 39 -5.17 2.95 11.88
N LEU A 40 -4.11 2.53 11.20
CA LEU A 40 -2.90 3.33 11.05
C LEU A 40 -3.15 4.54 10.15
N GLY A 41 -3.82 4.37 9.01
CA GLY A 41 -4.18 5.49 8.15
C GLY A 41 -5.05 6.54 8.82
N GLY A 42 -6.00 6.11 9.66
CA GLY A 42 -6.81 7.01 10.50
C GLY A 42 -6.00 7.79 11.55
N LYS A 43 -4.76 7.39 11.85
CA LYS A 43 -3.81 8.14 12.68
C LYS A 43 -2.94 9.12 11.89
N GLY A 44 -3.15 9.23 10.57
CA GLY A 44 -2.42 10.14 9.68
C GLY A 44 -1.24 9.51 8.95
N TYR A 45 -0.94 8.22 9.16
CA TYR A 45 0.09 7.52 8.39
C TYR A 45 -0.33 7.37 6.93
N ARG A 46 0.60 7.62 6.01
CA ARG A 46 0.33 7.46 4.56
C ARG A 46 0.72 6.06 4.14
N ILE A 47 -0.25 5.30 3.62
CA ILE A 47 -0.04 3.88 3.29
C ILE A 47 -0.16 3.71 1.78
N THR A 48 0.95 3.26 1.18
CA THR A 48 1.03 2.97 -0.25
C THR A 48 1.35 1.50 -0.45
N VAL A 49 0.57 0.81 -1.26
CA VAL A 49 0.71 -0.61 -1.56
C VAL A 49 1.03 -0.78 -3.04
N PHE A 50 2.15 -1.41 -3.33
CA PHE A 50 2.56 -1.84 -4.67
C PHE A 50 2.23 -3.32 -4.82
N TYR A 51 1.27 -3.59 -5.70
CA TYR A 51 0.72 -4.92 -5.92
C TYR A 51 1.33 -5.55 -7.17
N ILE A 52 2.13 -6.60 -6.97
CA ILE A 52 2.76 -7.36 -8.06
C ILE A 52 1.69 -8.27 -8.68
N ARG A 53 1.35 -8.00 -9.94
CA ARG A 53 0.18 -8.58 -10.64
C ARG A 53 0.24 -10.08 -10.93
N ASP A 54 1.34 -10.77 -10.62
CA ASP A 54 1.53 -12.18 -10.97
C ASP A 54 0.66 -13.17 -10.16
N TRP A 55 -0.13 -12.69 -9.19
CA TRP A 55 -0.97 -13.53 -8.33
C TRP A 55 -2.44 -13.08 -8.36
N LYS A 56 -3.39 -14.02 -8.34
CA LYS A 56 -4.83 -13.75 -8.55
C LYS A 56 -5.58 -13.60 -7.23
N TYR A 57 -5.51 -12.42 -6.60
CA TYR A 57 -6.28 -12.08 -5.39
C TYR A 57 -7.28 -10.93 -5.66
N PRO A 58 -8.27 -11.13 -6.55
CA PRO A 58 -9.13 -10.04 -7.03
C PRO A 58 -10.03 -9.46 -5.94
N ASP A 59 -10.43 -10.24 -4.94
CA ASP A 59 -11.31 -9.76 -3.89
C ASP A 59 -10.55 -8.94 -2.85
N GLU A 60 -9.32 -9.36 -2.51
CA GLU A 60 -8.38 -8.61 -1.69
C GLU A 60 -8.03 -7.26 -2.34
N VAL A 61 -7.76 -7.26 -3.64
CA VAL A 61 -7.53 -6.02 -4.41
C VAL A 61 -8.74 -5.09 -4.32
N LYS A 62 -9.97 -5.59 -4.54
CA LYS A 62 -11.18 -4.77 -4.39
C LYS A 62 -11.31 -4.20 -2.98
N MET A 63 -10.97 -4.96 -1.94
CA MET A 63 -11.03 -4.50 -0.56
C MET A 63 -9.98 -3.42 -0.26
N LEU A 64 -8.76 -3.56 -0.78
CA LEU A 64 -7.71 -2.55 -0.66
C LEU A 64 -8.10 -1.25 -1.37
N VAL A 65 -8.61 -1.33 -2.60
CA VAL A 65 -9.04 -0.14 -3.38
C VAL A 65 -10.21 0.60 -2.72
N LYS A 66 -11.08 -0.11 -1.99
CA LYS A 66 -12.20 0.50 -1.26
C LYS A 66 -11.76 1.30 -0.04
N SER A 67 -10.56 1.05 0.47
CA SER A 67 -10.09 1.72 1.68
C SER A 67 -9.67 3.16 1.37
N PRO A 68 -10.21 4.18 2.06
CA PRO A 68 -9.83 5.58 1.80
C PRO A 68 -8.42 5.92 2.32
N TYR A 69 -7.80 5.00 3.07
CA TYR A 69 -6.52 5.20 3.73
C TYR A 69 -5.35 4.55 3.00
N ILE A 70 -5.62 3.77 1.94
CA ILE A 70 -4.63 2.97 1.24
C ILE A 70 -4.62 3.37 -0.23
N THR A 71 -3.45 3.74 -0.73
CA THR A 71 -3.24 3.94 -2.17
C THR A 71 -2.65 2.67 -2.76
N LEU A 72 -3.36 2.04 -3.72
CA LEU A 72 -2.93 0.81 -4.36
C LEU A 72 -2.42 1.07 -5.78
N TYR A 73 -1.17 0.73 -6.06
CA TYR A 73 -0.57 0.79 -7.39
C TYR A 73 -0.34 -0.63 -7.92
N PRO A 74 -0.76 -0.93 -9.16
CA PRO A 74 -0.40 -2.17 -9.80
C PRO A 74 1.04 -2.08 -10.31
N VAL A 75 1.82 -3.14 -10.10
CA VAL A 75 3.19 -3.30 -10.62
C VAL A 75 3.16 -4.40 -11.67
N GLU A 76 3.51 -4.04 -12.91
CA GLU A 76 3.56 -4.96 -14.06
C GLU A 76 4.98 -5.41 -14.35
N ASP A 77 5.95 -4.49 -14.26
CA ASP A 77 7.37 -4.77 -14.39
C ASP A 77 8.07 -4.28 -13.12
N PRO A 78 8.37 -5.17 -12.14
CA PRO A 78 8.99 -4.76 -10.89
C PRO A 78 10.32 -4.03 -11.07
N VAL A 79 11.11 -4.37 -12.10
CA VAL A 79 12.41 -3.73 -12.34
C VAL A 79 12.19 -2.30 -12.79
N ARG A 80 11.27 -2.05 -13.73
CA ARG A 80 10.99 -0.70 -14.22
C ARG A 80 10.15 0.15 -13.27
N ASP A 81 9.16 -0.47 -12.64
CA ASP A 81 8.09 0.24 -11.93
C ASP A 81 8.44 0.52 -10.47
N LEU A 82 9.30 -0.29 -9.84
CA LEU A 82 9.81 -0.05 -8.48
C LEU A 82 11.16 0.69 -8.47
N GLU A 83 11.87 0.76 -9.61
CA GLU A 83 13.11 1.54 -9.72
C GLU A 83 12.83 3.03 -9.51
N GLY A 84 13.51 3.63 -8.53
CA GLY A 84 13.33 5.03 -8.14
C GLY A 84 12.16 5.29 -7.18
N LEU A 85 11.41 4.27 -6.78
CA LEU A 85 10.17 4.43 -6.03
C LEU A 85 10.38 4.87 -4.56
N VAL A 86 11.47 4.41 -3.95
CA VAL A 86 11.90 4.86 -2.62
C VAL A 86 12.33 6.34 -2.66
N LEU A 87 12.91 6.80 -3.78
CA LEU A 87 13.35 8.18 -3.95
C LEU A 87 12.19 9.14 -4.22
N SER A 88 11.18 8.71 -4.97
CA SER A 88 10.07 9.56 -5.40
C SER A 88 8.99 9.82 -4.35
N GLU A 89 8.69 8.83 -3.50
CA GLU A 89 7.75 9.00 -2.36
C GLU A 89 8.30 9.98 -1.32
N THR A 90 9.63 10.09 -1.20
CA THR A 90 10.30 11.06 -0.32
C THR A 90 10.31 12.47 -0.94
N MET A 91 10.11 12.60 -2.26
CA MET A 91 10.25 13.87 -3.01
C MET A 91 8.96 14.37 -3.69
N GLY A 92 7.82 13.68 -3.51
CA GLY A 92 6.51 14.18 -3.93
C GLY A 92 6.22 14.15 -5.44
N ILE A 93 7.02 13.44 -6.24
CA ILE A 93 6.89 13.46 -7.71
C ILE A 93 6.68 12.04 -8.22
N TYR A 94 5.41 11.60 -8.30
CA TYR A 94 5.00 10.44 -9.09
C TYR A 94 3.66 10.66 -9.82
N GLU A 95 3.34 11.90 -10.22
CA GLU A 95 2.14 12.17 -11.04
C GLU A 95 2.21 11.55 -12.47
N GLY A 96 3.31 10.88 -12.86
CA GLY A 96 3.59 10.56 -14.27
C GLY A 96 3.66 9.10 -14.72
N LYS A 97 3.86 8.10 -13.85
CA LYS A 97 4.24 6.74 -14.31
C LYS A 97 3.29 5.59 -13.95
N LEU A 98 2.67 5.61 -12.78
CA LEU A 98 1.71 4.59 -12.36
C LEU A 98 0.39 5.25 -11.94
N ARG A 99 -0.73 4.70 -12.42
CA ARG A 99 -2.06 5.18 -12.02
C ARG A 99 -2.56 4.33 -10.86
N PRO A 100 -3.06 4.93 -9.77
CA PRO A 100 -3.71 4.18 -8.71
C PRO A 100 -4.86 3.34 -9.28
N LEU A 101 -5.04 2.13 -8.74
CA LEU A 101 -6.23 1.36 -9.03
C LEU A 101 -7.44 2.07 -8.43
N THR A 102 -8.44 2.33 -9.26
CA THR A 102 -9.75 2.83 -8.85
C THR A 102 -10.80 1.78 -9.22
N LEU A 103 -11.87 1.69 -8.44
CA LEU A 103 -13.06 1.00 -8.91
C LEU A 103 -13.62 1.83 -10.06
N GLY A 104 -13.64 1.28 -11.27
CA GLY A 104 -14.24 1.94 -12.43
C GLY A 104 -15.68 2.34 -12.10
N GLY A 105 -16.04 3.59 -12.39
CA GLY A 105 -17.41 4.06 -12.28
C GLY A 105 -18.29 3.23 -13.23
N GLY A 106 -19.20 2.45 -12.65
CA GLY A 106 -20.36 1.91 -13.34
C GLY A 106 -21.49 2.91 -13.35
#